data_AF-A0A7R9U4B1-F1
#
_entry.id   AF-A0A7R9U4B1-F1
#
_cell.length_a   1.000
_cell.length_b   1.000
_cell.length_c   1.000
_cell.angle_alpha   90.00
_cell.angle_beta   90.00
_cell.angle_gamma   90.00
#
_symmetry.space_group_name_H-M   'P 1'
#
loop_
_entity.id
_entity.type
_entity.pdbx_description
1 polymer ?
#
loop_
_entity_poly.entity_id
_entity_poly.type
_entity_poly.pdbx_seq_one_letter_code
_entity_poly.pdbx_strand_id
1 'polypeptide(L)'
;MACATFLARLSQELDITGDGLISRDEWKKFLELLRDERRHYLKQRAFVRSWPLAYWARGTGANHTDMCGLVSSGMIPQGYFDDLWYYIANHHPILSICFCDEDHPLTTLSKVVLETEVLLVTLLGAGIAYAFIRAFGVSREQEENNEPTALLTVYLFALFFITIPSMTVATMLIYLQSCPCLIYKRSTDRRTCLRGTCLCIGRIISVTLLLIVGFLAIVGVILGLELRGEDFLFWWISGRVQAYFLWFLWLLFREFNLLFSIPFLGIGRWKTEREKSLNGSGSIFDNVQVTLEEEAIYEGAHPMTIVPLRRASTMRTKRATL
;
A
#
# COMPACT_ATOMS: atom_id res chain seq x y z
N MET A 1 9.94 14.50 34.17
CA MET A 1 9.14 13.50 34.91
C MET A 1 8.66 12.35 34.01
N ALA A 2 8.05 12.61 32.84
CA ALA A 2 7.54 11.57 31.92
C ALA A 2 8.58 10.51 31.46
N CYS A 3 9.84 10.90 31.23
CA CYS A 3 10.88 9.98 30.77
C CYS A 3 11.23 8.91 31.84
N ALA A 4 11.26 9.29 33.12
CA ALA A 4 11.55 8.35 34.21
C ALA A 4 10.42 7.33 34.40
N THR A 5 9.16 7.76 34.28
CA THR A 5 8.00 6.87 34.36
C THR A 5 7.93 5.91 33.17
N PHE A 6 8.31 6.37 31.97
CA PHE A 6 8.40 5.51 30.78
C PHE A 6 9.49 4.44 30.94
N LEU A 7 10.69 4.83 31.37
CA LEU A 7 11.80 3.89 31.58
C LEU A 7 11.47 2.86 32.66
N ALA A 8 10.83 3.27 33.75
CA ALA A 8 10.41 2.34 34.82
C ALA A 8 9.39 1.32 34.33
N ARG A 9 8.41 1.75 33.51
CA ARG A 9 7.42 0.87 32.91
C ARG A 9 8.03 -0.08 31.88
N LEU A 10 8.90 0.44 31.00
CA LEU A 10 9.62 -0.38 30.03
C LEU A 10 10.47 -1.45 30.74
N SER A 11 11.17 -1.07 31.82
CA SER A 11 11.95 -2.01 32.62
C SER A 11 11.08 -3.13 33.21
N GLN A 12 9.87 -2.81 33.69
CA GLN A 12 8.93 -3.83 34.18
C GLN A 12 8.35 -4.73 33.08
N GLU A 13 8.14 -4.19 31.88
CA GLU A 13 7.64 -4.99 30.74
C GLU A 13 8.73 -5.90 30.14
N LEU A 14 10.01 -5.55 30.34
CA LEU A 14 11.18 -6.30 29.86
C LEU A 14 11.71 -7.34 30.83
N ASP A 15 11.58 -7.09 32.13
CA ASP A 15 11.96 -8.05 33.17
C ASP A 15 10.88 -9.12 33.31
N ILE A 16 10.96 -10.14 32.45
CA ILE A 16 10.05 -11.28 32.43
C ILE A 16 10.28 -12.16 33.66
N THR A 17 11.50 -12.18 34.19
CA THR A 17 11.86 -12.98 35.37
C THR A 17 11.41 -12.37 36.70
N GLY A 18 11.20 -11.06 36.75
CA GLY A 18 10.80 -10.32 37.93
C GLY A 18 11.92 -10.12 38.96
N ASP A 19 13.19 -10.22 38.56
CA ASP A 19 14.34 -10.11 39.46
C ASP A 19 14.83 -8.65 39.64
N GLY A 20 14.23 -7.71 38.91
CA GLY A 20 14.58 -6.29 38.91
C GLY A 20 15.79 -5.95 38.04
N LEU A 21 16.32 -6.91 37.28
CA LEU A 21 17.41 -6.75 36.32
C LEU A 21 16.89 -7.12 34.91
N ILE A 22 17.61 -6.67 33.88
CA ILE A 22 17.33 -7.07 32.49
C ILE A 22 18.47 -7.95 32.05
N SER A 23 18.19 -9.23 31.85
CA SER A 23 19.16 -10.19 31.32
C SER A 23 19.53 -9.89 29.86
N ARG A 24 20.64 -10.45 29.40
CA ARG A 24 21.07 -10.30 28.00
C ARG A 24 20.02 -10.84 27.02
N ASP A 25 19.34 -11.92 27.39
CA ASP A 25 18.33 -12.56 26.55
C ASP A 25 17.03 -11.75 26.48
N GLU A 26 16.59 -11.15 27.60
CA GLU A 26 15.47 -10.22 27.61
C GLU A 26 15.77 -8.96 26.78
N TRP A 27 17.00 -8.44 26.89
CA TRP A 27 17.44 -7.33 26.06
C TRP A 27 17.49 -7.69 24.57
N LYS A 28 17.99 -8.89 24.22
CA LYS A 28 17.97 -9.39 22.83
C LYS A 28 16.54 -9.48 22.29
N LYS A 29 15.63 -10.09 23.05
CA LYS A 29 14.21 -10.22 22.69
C LYS A 29 13.54 -8.86 22.51
N PHE A 30 13.88 -7.87 23.35
CA PHE A 30 13.41 -6.50 23.18
C PHE A 30 13.87 -5.87 21.87
N LEU A 31 15.15 -6.01 21.54
CA LEU A 31 15.70 -5.50 20.28
C LEU A 31 15.03 -6.16 19.08
N GLU A 32 14.78 -7.48 19.13
CA GLU A 32 14.03 -8.20 18.10
C GLU A 32 12.60 -7.65 17.94
N LEU A 33 11.89 -7.42 19.04
CA LEU A 33 10.55 -6.83 19.02
C LEU A 33 10.56 -5.40 18.45
N LEU A 34 11.53 -4.57 18.83
CA LEU A 34 11.67 -3.21 18.30
C LEU A 34 11.96 -3.22 16.80
N ARG A 35 12.81 -4.13 16.35
CA ARG A 35 13.13 -4.33 14.94
C ARG A 35 11.89 -4.74 14.15
N ASP A 36 11.10 -5.67 14.67
CA ASP A 36 9.90 -6.16 14.02
C ASP A 36 8.81 -5.08 13.96
N GLU A 37 8.58 -4.33 15.06
CA GLU A 37 7.68 -3.17 15.08
C GLU A 37 8.13 -2.07 14.11
N ARG A 38 9.43 -1.79 14.03
CA ARG A 38 9.99 -0.82 13.08
C ARG A 38 9.77 -1.29 11.65
N ARG A 39 9.98 -2.57 11.35
CA ARG A 39 9.74 -3.17 10.04
C ARG A 39 8.27 -3.07 9.65
N HIS A 40 7.37 -3.46 10.55
CA HIS A 40 5.93 -3.35 10.39
C HIS A 40 5.52 -1.91 10.07
N TYR A 41 5.99 -0.94 10.87
CA TYR A 41 5.74 0.47 10.66
C TYR A 41 6.21 0.97 9.29
N LEU A 42 7.41 0.56 8.85
CA LEU A 42 7.97 1.00 7.58
C LEU A 42 7.29 0.35 6.37
N LYS A 43 6.85 -0.91 6.48
CA LYS A 43 6.01 -1.56 5.47
C LYS A 43 4.66 -0.86 5.34
N GLN A 44 3.98 -0.60 6.45
CA GLN A 44 2.76 0.20 6.44
C GLN A 44 3.00 1.58 5.82
N ARG A 45 4.18 2.18 6.07
CA ARG A 45 4.60 3.43 5.42
C ARG A 45 4.74 3.33 3.91
N ALA A 46 5.31 2.24 3.45
CA ALA A 46 5.51 1.98 2.05
C ALA A 46 4.20 1.77 1.29
N PHE A 47 3.18 1.17 1.92
CA PHE A 47 1.87 0.93 1.29
C PHE A 47 0.99 2.18 1.13
N VAL A 48 1.03 3.11 2.10
CA VAL A 48 0.07 4.24 2.13
C VAL A 48 0.67 5.55 1.62
N ARG A 49 1.96 5.60 1.28
CA ARG A 49 2.54 6.82 0.69
C ARG A 49 1.71 7.25 -0.52
N SER A 50 1.73 8.56 -0.81
CA SER A 50 1.06 9.14 -1.99
C SER A 50 1.44 8.45 -3.31
N TRP A 51 2.52 7.66 -3.28
CA TRP A 51 2.80 6.61 -4.24
C TRP A 51 3.39 5.40 -3.51
N PRO A 52 2.83 4.18 -3.63
CA PRO A 52 3.36 3.02 -2.96
C PRO A 52 4.77 2.69 -3.42
N LEU A 53 5.65 2.17 -2.55
CA LEU A 53 7.01 1.77 -2.98
C LEU A 53 6.94 0.66 -4.02
N ALA A 54 7.71 0.82 -5.08
CA ALA A 54 7.84 -0.17 -6.14
C ALA A 54 9.01 -1.12 -5.84
N TYR A 55 10.13 -0.59 -5.33
CA TYR A 55 11.31 -1.39 -4.98
C TYR A 55 11.27 -1.84 -3.50
N TRP A 56 11.38 -3.15 -3.28
CA TRP A 56 11.36 -3.77 -1.95
C TRP A 56 12.62 -4.59 -1.65
N ALA A 57 13.58 -4.62 -2.58
CA ALA A 57 14.80 -5.43 -2.48
C ALA A 57 14.52 -6.92 -2.23
N ARG A 58 13.37 -7.42 -2.70
CA ARG A 58 13.12 -8.86 -2.69
C ARG A 58 13.95 -9.51 -3.79
N GLY A 59 14.45 -10.72 -3.56
CA GLY A 59 15.26 -11.43 -4.54
C GLY A 59 16.71 -10.97 -4.70
N THR A 60 17.19 -10.00 -3.89
CA THR A 60 18.57 -9.49 -3.98
C THR A 60 19.54 -10.12 -2.96
N GLY A 61 19.11 -11.16 -2.23
CA GLY A 61 19.95 -11.84 -1.23
C GLY A 61 20.93 -12.82 -1.86
N ALA A 62 22.10 -13.01 -1.23
CA ALA A 62 23.19 -13.89 -1.70
C ALA A 62 22.77 -15.36 -1.95
N ASN A 63 21.62 -15.79 -1.41
CA ASN A 63 21.11 -17.15 -1.51
C ASN A 63 20.03 -17.34 -2.59
N HIS A 64 19.71 -16.32 -3.38
CA HIS A 64 18.72 -16.48 -4.45
C HIS A 64 19.35 -17.14 -5.68
N THR A 65 18.95 -18.38 -5.95
CA THR A 65 19.27 -19.07 -7.21
C THR A 65 18.43 -18.47 -8.34
N ASP A 66 19.09 -17.87 -9.33
CA ASP A 66 18.45 -17.26 -10.50
C ASP A 66 17.56 -18.28 -11.23
N MET A 67 16.25 -18.19 -11.04
CA MET A 67 15.27 -19.11 -11.62
C MET A 67 14.94 -18.83 -13.10
N CYS A 68 15.52 -17.80 -13.73
CA CYS A 68 15.13 -17.41 -15.08
C CYS A 68 16.33 -17.05 -15.97
N GLY A 69 16.42 -17.66 -17.15
CA GLY A 69 17.49 -17.43 -18.13
C GLY A 69 17.60 -15.97 -18.58
N LEU A 70 16.51 -15.20 -18.54
CA LEU A 70 16.51 -13.76 -18.85
C LEU A 70 17.21 -12.89 -17.77
N VAL A 71 17.24 -13.37 -16.53
CA VAL A 71 18.01 -12.72 -15.46
C VAL A 71 19.49 -13.06 -15.65
N SER A 72 19.81 -14.31 -16.03
CA SER A 72 21.18 -14.72 -16.30
C SER A 72 21.81 -14.04 -17.52
N SER A 73 21.00 -13.59 -18.50
CA SER A 73 21.47 -12.79 -19.64
C SER A 73 21.69 -11.30 -19.30
N GLY A 74 21.43 -10.89 -18.05
CA GLY A 74 21.63 -9.52 -17.58
C GLY A 74 20.61 -8.50 -18.10
N MET A 75 19.59 -8.94 -18.85
CA MET A 75 18.58 -8.03 -19.42
C MET A 75 17.59 -7.52 -18.37
N ILE A 76 17.30 -8.32 -17.35
CA ILE A 76 16.37 -7.99 -16.28
C ILE A 76 17.16 -7.99 -14.96
N PRO A 77 17.19 -6.89 -14.19
CA PRO A 77 17.99 -6.87 -12.98
C PRO A 77 17.40 -7.81 -11.91
N GLN A 78 18.28 -8.38 -11.08
CA GLN A 78 17.88 -9.27 -9.98
C GLN A 78 16.85 -8.61 -9.05
N GLY A 79 15.91 -9.42 -8.58
CA GLY A 79 14.81 -8.99 -7.71
C GLY A 79 13.64 -8.29 -8.42
N TYR A 80 13.76 -7.97 -9.72
CA TYR A 80 12.69 -7.28 -10.45
C TYR A 80 11.36 -8.04 -10.41
N PHE A 81 11.37 -9.34 -10.70
CA PHE A 81 10.14 -10.14 -10.70
C PHE A 81 9.58 -10.37 -9.30
N ASP A 82 10.45 -10.49 -8.29
CA ASP A 82 10.03 -10.66 -6.89
C ASP A 82 9.34 -9.38 -6.37
N ASP A 83 9.91 -8.21 -6.66
CA ASP A 83 9.31 -6.93 -6.34
C ASP A 83 8.04 -6.67 -7.15
N LEU A 84 8.01 -7.04 -8.44
CA LEU A 84 6.82 -6.92 -9.29
C LEU A 84 5.68 -7.78 -8.77
N TRP A 85 5.94 -9.06 -8.49
CA TRP A 85 4.94 -9.96 -7.92
C TRP A 85 4.46 -9.45 -6.57
N TYR A 86 5.37 -9.05 -5.69
CA TYR A 86 5.00 -8.49 -4.40
C TYR A 86 4.16 -7.22 -4.53
N TYR A 87 4.49 -6.33 -5.48
CA TYR A 87 3.67 -5.15 -5.74
C TYR A 87 2.28 -5.54 -6.22
N ILE A 88 2.17 -6.45 -7.18
CA ILE A 88 0.89 -6.96 -7.71
C ILE A 88 0.06 -7.58 -6.57
N ALA A 89 0.66 -8.45 -5.77
CA ALA A 89 0.01 -9.12 -4.65
C ALA A 89 -0.50 -8.15 -3.59
N ASN A 90 0.05 -6.95 -3.48
CA ASN A 90 -0.40 -5.95 -2.50
C ASN A 90 -1.35 -4.88 -3.08
N HIS A 91 -1.31 -4.61 -4.38
CA HIS A 91 -2.04 -3.47 -4.98
C HIS A 91 -3.07 -3.86 -6.03
N HIS A 92 -3.00 -5.08 -6.59
CA HIS A 92 -3.99 -5.53 -7.56
C HIS A 92 -5.35 -5.68 -6.88
N PRO A 93 -6.45 -5.20 -7.48
CA PRO A 93 -7.77 -5.18 -6.82
C PRO A 93 -8.22 -6.56 -6.30
N ILE A 94 -8.08 -7.61 -7.12
CA ILE A 94 -8.42 -8.99 -6.71
C ILE A 94 -7.30 -9.68 -5.94
N LEU A 95 -6.08 -9.76 -6.50
CA LEU A 95 -5.00 -10.55 -5.88
C LEU A 95 -4.62 -10.05 -4.48
N SER A 96 -4.81 -8.76 -4.17
CA SER A 96 -4.56 -8.22 -2.84
C SER A 96 -5.53 -8.68 -1.75
N ILE A 97 -6.65 -9.28 -2.11
CA ILE A 97 -7.56 -9.90 -1.15
C ILE A 97 -6.94 -11.20 -0.60
N CYS A 98 -6.25 -11.96 -1.47
CA CYS A 98 -5.76 -13.30 -1.14
C CYS A 98 -4.27 -13.37 -0.80
N PHE A 99 -3.44 -12.54 -1.44
CA PHE A 99 -1.97 -12.69 -1.43
C PHE A 99 -1.23 -11.52 -0.79
N CYS A 100 -1.95 -10.61 -0.15
CA CYS A 100 -1.35 -9.40 0.39
C CYS A 100 -0.57 -9.67 1.67
N ASP A 101 0.45 -8.85 1.92
CA ASP A 101 1.26 -8.90 3.12
C ASP A 101 0.40 -8.65 4.37
N GLU A 102 0.66 -9.39 5.45
CA GLU A 102 -0.08 -9.28 6.72
C GLU A 102 0.02 -7.87 7.33
N ASP A 103 1.10 -7.15 7.04
CA ASP A 103 1.33 -5.79 7.52
C ASP A 103 0.57 -4.73 6.71
N HIS A 104 -0.23 -5.12 5.72
CA HIS A 104 -0.96 -4.18 4.89
C HIS A 104 -2.00 -3.39 5.71
N PRO A 105 -2.12 -2.06 5.50
CA PRO A 105 -3.01 -1.18 6.28
C PRO A 105 -4.50 -1.53 6.15
N LEU A 106 -4.90 -2.10 5.01
CA LEU A 106 -6.26 -2.59 4.78
C LEU A 106 -6.36 -4.07 5.11
N THR A 107 -7.35 -4.41 5.94
CA THR A 107 -7.74 -5.80 6.20
C THR A 107 -8.38 -6.42 4.96
N THR A 108 -8.42 -7.77 4.90
CA THR A 108 -9.08 -8.52 3.82
C THR A 108 -10.52 -8.08 3.62
N LEU A 109 -11.28 -7.89 4.72
CA LEU A 109 -12.66 -7.42 4.66
C LEU A 109 -12.77 -6.02 4.03
N SER A 110 -11.90 -5.08 4.42
CA SER A 110 -11.90 -3.73 3.82
C SER A 110 -11.64 -3.77 2.31
N LYS A 111 -10.75 -4.67 1.85
CA LYS A 111 -10.47 -4.85 0.42
C LYS A 111 -11.65 -5.44 -0.34
N VAL A 112 -12.35 -6.41 0.24
CA VAL A 112 -13.58 -6.97 -0.34
C VAL A 112 -14.65 -5.89 -0.47
N VAL A 113 -14.83 -5.07 0.57
CA VAL A 113 -15.78 -3.93 0.53
C VAL A 113 -15.38 -2.95 -0.56
N LEU A 114 -14.10 -2.57 -0.65
CA LEU A 114 -13.59 -1.67 -1.68
C LEU A 114 -13.84 -2.21 -3.08
N GLU A 115 -13.51 -3.48 -3.33
CA GLU A 115 -13.74 -4.08 -4.65
C GLU A 115 -15.23 -4.16 -4.97
N THR A 116 -16.08 -4.44 -3.98
CA THR A 116 -17.54 -4.43 -4.15
C THR A 116 -18.06 -3.04 -4.52
N GLU A 117 -17.58 -1.99 -3.86
CA GLU A 117 -17.94 -0.60 -4.19
C GLU A 117 -17.55 -0.26 -5.63
N VAL A 118 -16.35 -0.66 -6.05
CA VAL A 118 -15.87 -0.42 -7.42
C VAL A 118 -16.69 -1.21 -8.44
N LEU A 119 -17.08 -2.46 -8.13
CA LEU A 119 -17.98 -3.26 -8.97
C LEU A 119 -19.34 -2.57 -9.16
N LEU A 120 -19.92 -2.02 -8.09
CA LEU A 120 -21.20 -1.29 -8.17
C LEU A 120 -21.07 0.02 -8.97
N VAL A 121 -19.96 0.74 -8.84
CA VAL A 121 -19.67 1.93 -9.67
C VAL A 121 -19.59 1.54 -11.15
N THR A 122 -18.91 0.45 -11.48
CA THR A 122 -18.87 -0.02 -12.88
C THR A 122 -20.21 -0.49 -13.41
N LEU A 123 -21.04 -1.08 -12.55
CA LEU A 123 -22.39 -1.51 -12.91
C LEU A 123 -23.28 -0.30 -13.24
N LEU A 124 -23.21 0.74 -12.41
CA LEU A 124 -23.87 2.02 -12.67
C LEU A 124 -23.34 2.67 -13.96
N GLY A 125 -22.02 2.70 -14.15
CA GLY A 125 -21.38 3.23 -15.36
C GLY A 125 -21.81 2.49 -16.63
N ALA A 126 -21.93 1.16 -16.58
CA ALA A 126 -22.44 0.35 -17.68
C ALA A 126 -23.90 0.70 -18.01
N GLY A 127 -24.74 0.90 -17.00
CA GLY A 127 -26.14 1.31 -17.18
C GLY A 127 -26.26 2.68 -17.85
N ILE A 128 -25.46 3.66 -17.41
CA ILE A 128 -25.40 5.00 -18.01
C ILE A 128 -24.90 4.93 -19.45
N ALA A 129 -23.81 4.20 -19.71
CA ALA A 129 -23.25 4.04 -21.05
C ALA A 129 -24.27 3.40 -22.01
N TYR A 130 -24.94 2.33 -21.57
CA TYR A 130 -25.99 1.67 -22.34
C TYR A 130 -27.17 2.60 -22.66
N ALA A 131 -27.69 3.30 -21.65
CA ALA A 131 -28.78 4.27 -21.84
C ALA A 131 -28.40 5.39 -22.81
N PHE A 132 -27.15 5.87 -22.74
CA PHE A 132 -26.63 6.90 -23.61
C PHE A 132 -26.52 6.41 -25.06
N ILE A 133 -25.84 5.29 -25.32
CA ILE A 133 -25.67 4.73 -26.67
C ILE A 133 -27.03 4.56 -27.36
N ARG A 134 -28.03 4.09 -26.62
CA ARG A 134 -29.40 3.96 -27.11
C ARG A 134 -30.05 5.31 -27.42
N ALA A 135 -29.90 6.30 -26.56
CA ALA A 135 -30.49 7.63 -26.76
C ALA A 135 -29.91 8.35 -27.99
N PHE A 136 -28.64 8.11 -28.31
CA PHE A 136 -27.97 8.70 -29.47
C PHE A 136 -28.10 7.87 -30.75
N GLY A 137 -28.90 6.80 -30.73
CA GLY A 137 -29.31 6.09 -31.93
C GLY A 137 -28.18 5.37 -32.66
N VAL A 138 -27.11 4.95 -31.95
CA VAL A 138 -26.18 3.97 -32.50
C VAL A 138 -26.98 2.70 -32.74
N SER A 139 -27.37 2.48 -33.99
CA SER A 139 -28.26 1.39 -34.31
C SER A 139 -27.48 0.09 -34.20
N ARG A 140 -28.12 -0.96 -33.67
CA ARG A 140 -27.53 -2.30 -33.58
C ARG A 140 -27.03 -2.80 -34.93
N GLU A 141 -27.64 -2.35 -36.01
CA GLU A 141 -27.23 -2.66 -37.38
C GLU A 141 -25.83 -2.12 -37.71
N GLN A 142 -25.46 -0.92 -37.21
CA GLN A 142 -24.10 -0.39 -37.36
C GLN A 142 -23.08 -1.18 -36.54
N GLU A 143 -23.49 -1.70 -35.38
CA GLU A 143 -22.64 -2.54 -34.53
C GLU A 143 -22.46 -3.94 -35.13
N GLU A 144 -23.54 -4.59 -35.60
CA GLU A 144 -23.49 -5.89 -36.28
C GLU A 144 -22.69 -5.83 -37.58
N ASN A 145 -22.72 -4.70 -38.29
CA ASN A 145 -21.90 -4.47 -39.48
C ASN A 145 -20.42 -4.18 -39.17
N ASN A 146 -20.01 -4.18 -37.88
CA ASN A 146 -18.66 -3.85 -37.43
C ASN A 146 -18.16 -2.51 -38.00
N GLU A 147 -19.03 -1.49 -38.07
CA GLU A 147 -18.58 -0.17 -38.52
C GLU A 147 -17.49 0.34 -37.55
N PRO A 148 -16.28 0.68 -38.05
CA PRO A 148 -15.16 1.05 -37.18
C PRO A 148 -15.46 2.22 -36.25
N THR A 149 -16.31 3.14 -36.70
CA THR A 149 -16.77 4.31 -35.96
C THR A 149 -17.68 3.95 -34.80
N ALA A 150 -18.60 2.99 -34.98
CA ALA A 150 -19.48 2.50 -33.93
C ALA A 150 -18.66 1.78 -32.84
N LEU A 151 -17.77 0.87 -33.27
CA LEU A 151 -16.89 0.12 -32.38
C LEU A 151 -15.95 1.03 -31.56
N LEU A 152 -15.32 2.02 -32.22
CA LEU A 152 -14.48 2.99 -31.54
C LEU A 152 -15.27 3.81 -30.52
N THR A 153 -16.48 4.24 -30.88
CA THR A 153 -17.37 5.00 -29.97
C THR A 153 -17.68 4.16 -28.73
N VAL A 154 -18.11 2.91 -28.92
CA VAL A 154 -18.35 1.92 -27.86
C VAL A 154 -17.16 1.82 -26.89
N TYR A 155 -15.94 1.61 -27.41
CA TYR A 155 -14.75 1.48 -26.56
C TYR A 155 -14.37 2.77 -25.84
N LEU A 156 -14.48 3.93 -26.49
CA LEU A 156 -14.22 5.22 -25.86
C LEU A 156 -15.22 5.48 -24.73
N PHE A 157 -16.50 5.14 -24.93
CA PHE A 157 -17.50 5.26 -23.88
C PHE A 157 -17.21 4.33 -22.70
N ALA A 158 -16.90 3.06 -22.93
CA ALA A 158 -16.50 2.14 -21.88
C ALA A 158 -15.29 2.68 -21.09
N LEU A 159 -14.27 3.19 -21.80
CA LEU A 159 -13.07 3.75 -21.20
C LEU A 159 -13.39 4.95 -20.29
N PHE A 160 -14.15 5.93 -20.78
CA PHE A 160 -14.40 7.20 -20.07
C PHE A 160 -15.49 7.11 -19.00
N PHE A 161 -16.50 6.26 -19.15
CA PHE A 161 -17.63 6.17 -18.22
C PHE A 161 -17.55 4.97 -17.28
N ILE A 162 -16.79 3.93 -17.62
CA ILE A 162 -16.69 2.72 -16.80
C ILE A 162 -15.26 2.60 -16.24
N THR A 163 -14.26 2.50 -17.11
CA THR A 163 -12.90 2.13 -16.69
C THR A 163 -12.20 3.24 -15.89
N ILE A 164 -12.05 4.45 -16.45
CA ILE A 164 -11.35 5.56 -15.79
C ILE A 164 -12.02 5.96 -14.46
N PRO A 165 -13.35 6.15 -14.39
CA PRO A 165 -14.01 6.48 -13.12
C PRO A 165 -13.84 5.39 -12.08
N SER A 166 -13.95 4.11 -12.46
CA SER A 166 -13.79 3.00 -11.52
C SER A 166 -12.38 2.91 -10.95
N MET A 167 -11.34 3.11 -11.77
CA MET A 167 -9.96 3.17 -11.30
C MET A 167 -9.73 4.38 -10.37
N THR A 168 -10.35 5.52 -10.70
CA THR A 168 -10.25 6.75 -9.89
C THR A 168 -10.90 6.55 -8.52
N VAL A 169 -12.12 6.00 -8.49
CA VAL A 169 -12.83 5.69 -7.24
C VAL A 169 -12.06 4.66 -6.42
N ALA A 170 -11.57 3.57 -7.04
CA ALA A 170 -10.75 2.58 -6.35
C ALA A 170 -9.54 3.23 -5.66
N THR A 171 -8.83 4.10 -6.37
CA THR A 171 -7.67 4.83 -5.82
C THR A 171 -8.08 5.74 -4.66
N MET A 172 -9.16 6.52 -4.82
CA MET A 172 -9.67 7.41 -3.76
C MET A 172 -10.08 6.64 -2.50
N LEU A 173 -10.77 5.51 -2.67
CA LEU A 173 -11.20 4.65 -1.57
C LEU A 173 -10.02 4.06 -0.81
N ILE A 174 -8.97 3.61 -1.51
CA ILE A 174 -7.72 3.14 -0.86
C ILE A 174 -7.15 4.26 0.01
N TYR A 175 -7.08 5.50 -0.49
CA TYR A 175 -6.57 6.63 0.28
C TYR A 175 -7.44 6.97 1.49
N LEU A 176 -8.76 6.99 1.33
CA LEU A 176 -9.71 7.30 2.40
C LEU A 176 -9.67 6.25 3.51
N GLN A 177 -9.61 4.97 3.15
CA GLN A 177 -9.61 3.86 4.10
C GLN A 177 -8.24 3.63 4.76
N SER A 178 -7.14 3.93 4.05
CA SER A 178 -5.78 3.72 4.56
C SER A 178 -5.21 4.94 5.30
N CYS A 179 -5.75 6.15 5.06
CA CYS A 179 -5.37 7.44 5.66
C CYS A 179 -3.87 7.61 6.03
N PRO A 180 -3.00 7.99 5.08
CA PRO A 180 -1.56 8.09 5.30
C PRO A 180 -1.18 9.05 6.42
N CYS A 181 -1.85 10.20 6.48
CA CYS A 181 -1.49 11.31 7.37
C CYS A 181 -1.51 10.94 8.87
N LEU A 182 -2.27 9.91 9.24
CA LEU A 182 -2.58 9.56 10.62
C LEU A 182 -1.89 8.29 11.11
N ILE A 183 -1.41 7.44 10.21
CA ILE A 183 -0.56 6.30 10.57
C ILE A 183 0.82 6.78 11.05
N TYR A 184 1.33 7.90 10.51
CA TYR A 184 2.74 8.29 10.70
C TYR A 184 3.06 9.23 11.86
N LYS A 185 2.09 9.78 12.60
CA LYS A 185 2.35 10.60 13.81
C LYS A 185 1.91 9.87 15.08
N ARG A 186 2.72 8.90 15.50
CA ARG A 186 2.66 8.24 16.82
C ARG A 186 3.28 9.16 17.89
N SER A 187 2.89 10.44 17.96
CA SER A 187 3.27 11.31 19.09
C SER A 187 2.11 11.40 20.07
N THR A 188 2.41 11.07 21.32
CA THR A 188 1.53 11.04 22.48
C THR A 188 0.61 12.28 22.58
N ASP A 189 -0.67 12.02 22.87
CA ASP A 189 -1.55 12.84 23.73
C ASP A 189 -2.63 13.80 23.16
N ARG A 190 -3.08 13.66 21.90
CA ARG A 190 -4.41 14.22 21.46
C ARG A 190 -4.82 13.74 20.07
N ARG A 191 -3.84 13.35 19.27
CA ARG A 191 -4.01 13.01 17.85
C ARG A 191 -4.42 11.56 17.59
N THR A 192 -4.35 10.67 18.57
CA THR A 192 -4.90 9.31 18.48
C THR A 192 -6.42 9.33 18.28
N CYS A 193 -7.11 10.29 18.92
CA CYS A 193 -8.54 10.54 18.69
C CYS A 193 -8.78 10.99 17.24
N LEU A 194 -7.96 11.89 16.69
CA LEU A 194 -8.05 12.34 15.29
C LEU A 194 -7.88 11.19 14.28
N ARG A 195 -6.96 10.24 14.55
CA ARG A 195 -6.77 9.01 13.75
C ARG A 195 -8.05 8.17 13.71
N GLY A 196 -8.60 7.88 14.88
CA GLY A 196 -9.87 7.17 15.00
C GLY A 196 -10.98 7.89 14.24
N THR A 197 -11.11 9.20 14.41
CA THR A 197 -12.14 10.02 13.77
C THR A 197 -12.03 10.02 12.25
N CYS A 198 -10.86 10.24 11.66
CA CYS A 198 -10.74 10.24 10.19
C CYS A 198 -10.93 8.85 9.59
N LEU A 199 -10.45 7.79 10.23
CA LEU A 199 -10.74 6.42 9.77
C LEU A 199 -12.24 6.11 9.89
N CYS A 200 -12.89 6.53 10.97
CA CYS A 200 -14.35 6.42 11.11
C CYS A 200 -15.08 7.22 10.04
N ILE A 201 -14.68 8.47 9.77
CA ILE A 201 -15.26 9.29 8.70
C ILE A 201 -15.06 8.62 7.34
N GLY A 202 -13.84 8.15 7.04
CA GLY A 202 -13.56 7.44 5.80
C GLY A 202 -14.43 6.19 5.63
N ARG A 203 -14.62 5.41 6.70
CA ARG A 203 -15.53 4.25 6.71
C ARG A 203 -17.00 4.66 6.55
N ILE A 204 -17.46 5.71 7.22
CA ILE A 204 -18.82 6.23 7.09
C ILE A 204 -19.07 6.67 5.64
N ILE A 205 -18.14 7.41 5.05
CA ILE A 205 -18.21 7.84 3.64
C ILE A 205 -18.25 6.62 2.72
N SER A 206 -17.37 5.64 2.92
CA SER A 206 -17.33 4.38 2.16
C SER A 206 -18.68 3.65 2.23
N VAL A 207 -19.19 3.39 3.43
CA VAL A 207 -20.48 2.72 3.62
C VAL A 207 -21.64 3.52 3.03
N THR A 208 -21.62 4.84 3.15
CA THR A 208 -22.66 5.71 2.56
C THR A 208 -22.61 5.66 1.04
N LEU A 209 -21.41 5.71 0.45
CA LEU A 209 -21.20 5.54 -0.98
C LEU A 209 -21.67 4.15 -1.43
N LEU A 210 -21.34 3.09 -0.71
CA LEU A 210 -21.79 1.73 -0.99
C LEU A 210 -23.32 1.64 -1.02
N LEU A 211 -24.00 2.23 -0.05
CA LEU A 211 -25.47 2.20 0.02
C LEU A 211 -26.12 3.01 -1.11
N ILE A 212 -25.63 4.22 -1.36
CA ILE A 212 -26.20 5.11 -2.41
C ILE A 212 -25.91 4.54 -3.80
N VAL A 213 -24.64 4.23 -4.10
CA VAL A 213 -24.23 3.69 -5.40
C VAL A 213 -24.83 2.30 -5.58
N GLY A 214 -24.86 1.47 -4.54
CA GLY A 214 -25.50 0.16 -4.59
C GLY A 214 -26.99 0.24 -4.90
N PHE A 215 -27.72 1.13 -4.24
CA PHE A 215 -29.13 1.36 -4.54
C PHE A 215 -29.34 1.84 -5.98
N LEU A 216 -28.57 2.85 -6.43
CA LEU A 216 -28.65 3.36 -7.80
C LEU A 216 -28.28 2.29 -8.84
N ALA A 217 -27.28 1.46 -8.56
CA ALA A 217 -26.88 0.36 -9.41
C ALA A 217 -27.97 -0.71 -9.49
N ILE A 218 -28.62 -1.08 -8.38
CA ILE A 218 -29.75 -2.01 -8.36
C ILE A 218 -30.92 -1.46 -9.18
N VAL A 219 -31.28 -0.19 -9.00
CA VAL A 219 -32.34 0.45 -9.79
C VAL A 219 -31.96 0.46 -11.28
N GLY A 220 -30.72 0.82 -11.60
CA GLY A 220 -30.20 0.81 -12.96
C GLY A 220 -30.21 -0.59 -13.59
N VAL A 221 -29.90 -1.63 -12.82
CA VAL A 221 -29.96 -3.03 -13.25
C VAL A 221 -31.41 -3.44 -13.49
N ILE A 222 -32.34 -3.15 -12.59
CA ILE A 222 -33.76 -3.51 -12.77
C ILE A 222 -34.29 -2.88 -14.07
N LEU A 223 -34.03 -1.59 -14.27
CA LEU A 223 -34.43 -0.89 -15.49
C LEU A 223 -33.69 -1.41 -16.74
N GLY A 224 -32.41 -1.79 -16.60
CA GLY A 224 -31.60 -2.30 -17.70
C GLY A 224 -31.95 -3.74 -18.10
N LEU A 225 -32.22 -4.61 -17.13
CA LEU A 225 -32.59 -6.01 -17.35
C LEU A 225 -33.93 -6.14 -18.06
N GLU A 226 -34.90 -5.28 -17.76
CA GLU A 226 -36.17 -5.20 -18.51
C GLU A 226 -35.97 -4.87 -19.99
N LEU A 227 -34.82 -4.26 -20.34
CA LEU A 227 -34.54 -3.72 -21.67
C LEU A 227 -33.53 -4.55 -22.50
N ARG A 228 -33.08 -5.71 -22.01
CA ARG A 228 -32.15 -6.73 -22.59
C ARG A 228 -30.93 -6.98 -21.67
N GLY A 229 -31.08 -7.90 -20.72
CA GLY A 229 -30.07 -8.16 -19.69
C GLY A 229 -28.73 -8.76 -20.16
N GLU A 230 -28.66 -9.44 -21.31
CA GLU A 230 -27.43 -10.11 -21.77
C GLU A 230 -26.35 -9.12 -22.20
N ASP A 231 -26.71 -8.15 -23.05
CA ASP A 231 -25.79 -7.11 -23.52
C ASP A 231 -25.23 -6.34 -22.32
N PHE A 232 -26.11 -5.90 -21.42
CA PHE A 232 -25.72 -5.15 -20.22
C PHE A 232 -24.67 -5.87 -19.35
N LEU A 233 -24.86 -7.18 -19.09
CA LEU A 233 -23.90 -7.97 -18.31
C LEU A 233 -22.55 -8.08 -19.02
N PHE A 234 -22.56 -8.25 -20.35
CA PHE A 234 -21.33 -8.25 -21.14
C PHE A 234 -20.55 -6.93 -21.01
N TRP A 235 -21.24 -5.79 -21.09
CA TRP A 235 -20.62 -4.46 -20.92
C TRP A 235 -20.00 -4.27 -19.53
N TRP A 236 -20.70 -4.72 -18.49
CA TRP A 236 -20.19 -4.65 -17.12
C TRP A 236 -18.94 -5.54 -16.93
N ILE A 237 -19.00 -6.80 -17.35
CA ILE A 237 -17.89 -7.75 -17.20
C ILE A 237 -16.69 -7.31 -18.03
N SER A 238 -16.90 -6.94 -19.29
CA SER A 238 -15.82 -6.48 -20.19
C SER A 238 -15.16 -5.20 -19.66
N GLY A 239 -15.93 -4.24 -19.14
CA GLY A 239 -15.41 -3.04 -18.51
C GLY A 239 -14.52 -3.33 -17.30
N ARG A 240 -14.85 -4.35 -16.49
CA ARG A 240 -13.99 -4.80 -15.37
C ARG A 240 -12.73 -5.50 -15.82
N VAL A 241 -12.84 -6.44 -16.75
CA VAL A 241 -11.67 -7.13 -17.32
C VAL A 241 -10.71 -6.12 -17.95
N GLN A 242 -11.25 -5.16 -18.70
CA GLN A 242 -10.47 -4.06 -19.28
C GLN A 242 -9.81 -3.20 -18.21
N ALA A 243 -10.50 -2.88 -17.12
CA ALA A 243 -9.93 -2.12 -16.00
C ALA A 243 -8.74 -2.84 -15.34
N TYR A 244 -8.83 -4.16 -15.10
CA TYR A 244 -7.71 -4.92 -14.55
C TYR A 244 -6.53 -5.00 -15.52
N PHE A 245 -6.81 -5.22 -16.80
CA PHE A 245 -5.78 -5.24 -17.82
C PHE A 245 -5.07 -3.88 -17.96
N LEU A 246 -5.83 -2.79 -18.02
CA LEU A 246 -5.28 -1.43 -18.08
C LEU A 246 -4.53 -1.06 -16.80
N TRP A 247 -5.01 -1.50 -15.64
CA TRP A 247 -4.27 -1.35 -14.38
C TRP A 247 -2.90 -2.02 -14.46
N PHE A 248 -2.83 -3.23 -15.01
CA PHE A 248 -1.56 -3.96 -15.18
C PHE A 248 -0.63 -3.30 -16.21
N LEU A 249 -1.15 -2.82 -17.33
CA LEU A 249 -0.35 -2.06 -18.29
C LEU A 249 0.17 -0.75 -17.69
N TRP A 250 -0.68 -0.05 -16.94
CA TRP A 250 -0.30 1.16 -16.22
C TRP A 250 0.81 0.88 -15.19
N LEU A 251 0.69 -0.20 -14.43
CA LEU A 251 1.71 -0.68 -13.50
C LEU A 251 3.05 -0.89 -14.22
N LEU A 252 3.08 -1.66 -15.31
CA LEU A 252 4.32 -1.94 -16.04
C LEU A 252 4.92 -0.68 -16.65
N PHE A 253 4.09 0.19 -17.24
CA PHE A 253 4.55 1.42 -17.87
C PHE A 253 5.07 2.44 -16.87
N ARG A 254 4.43 2.57 -15.72
CA ARG A 254 4.72 3.64 -14.75
C ARG A 254 5.64 3.18 -13.63
N GLU A 255 5.33 2.08 -12.98
CA GLU A 255 6.04 1.64 -11.78
C GLU A 255 7.26 0.79 -12.14
N PHE A 256 7.10 -0.17 -13.06
CA PHE A 256 8.12 -1.19 -13.38
C PHE A 256 8.77 -1.02 -14.76
N ASN A 257 8.81 0.19 -15.32
CA ASN A 257 9.43 0.42 -16.62
C ASN A 257 10.97 0.28 -16.54
N LEU A 258 11.51 -0.71 -17.27
CA LEU A 258 12.95 -1.00 -17.33
C LEU A 258 13.70 -0.09 -18.30
N LEU A 259 13.03 0.39 -19.36
CA LEU A 259 13.66 1.10 -20.47
C LEU A 259 14.15 2.49 -20.04
N PHE A 260 13.28 3.25 -19.37
CA PHE A 260 13.60 4.61 -18.94
C PHE A 260 12.94 4.94 -17.60
N SER A 261 13.61 5.82 -16.84
CA SER A 261 13.07 6.44 -15.64
C SER A 261 12.94 7.94 -15.87
N ILE A 262 11.77 8.48 -15.56
CA ILE A 262 11.49 9.91 -15.59
C ILE A 262 10.89 10.28 -14.22
N PRO A 263 11.73 10.63 -13.22
CA PRO A 263 11.29 10.81 -11.85
C PRO A 263 10.20 11.88 -11.67
N PHE A 264 10.22 12.94 -12.49
CA PHE A 264 9.22 14.02 -12.41
C PHE A 264 7.82 13.58 -12.87
N LEU A 265 7.73 12.60 -13.77
CA LEU A 265 6.46 11.98 -14.18
C LEU A 265 6.10 10.76 -13.33
N GLY A 266 7.02 10.32 -12.45
CA GLY A 266 6.89 9.07 -11.72
C GLY A 266 6.86 7.85 -12.64
N ILE A 267 7.56 7.88 -13.77
CA ILE A 267 7.73 6.73 -14.67
C ILE A 267 9.05 6.03 -14.34
N GLY A 268 9.06 4.69 -14.36
CA GLY A 268 10.24 3.88 -14.00
C GLY A 268 10.59 4.00 -12.53
N ARG A 269 9.58 4.02 -11.65
CA ARG A 269 9.79 4.23 -10.20
C ARG A 269 10.65 3.16 -9.56
N TRP A 270 10.40 1.90 -9.87
CA TRP A 270 11.20 0.77 -9.38
C TRP A 270 12.69 0.98 -9.65
N LYS A 271 13.04 1.33 -10.90
CA LYS A 271 14.42 1.59 -11.31
C LYS A 271 15.05 2.75 -10.52
N THR A 272 14.31 3.84 -10.37
CA THR A 272 14.75 5.02 -9.60
C THR A 272 14.98 4.70 -8.12
N GLU A 273 14.06 3.96 -7.51
CA GLU A 273 14.13 3.56 -6.10
C GLU A 273 15.29 2.59 -5.85
N ARG A 274 15.52 1.65 -6.78
CA ARG A 274 16.68 0.75 -6.77
C ARG A 274 18.00 1.49 -6.89
N GLU A 275 18.15 2.39 -7.87
CA GLU A 275 19.37 3.19 -8.05
C GLU A 275 19.69 4.05 -6.82
N LYS A 276 18.66 4.63 -6.19
CA LYS A 276 18.84 5.38 -4.94
C LYS A 276 19.37 4.52 -3.80
N SER A 277 18.87 3.29 -3.67
CA SER A 277 19.33 2.32 -2.66
C SER A 277 20.77 1.87 -2.93
N LEU A 278 21.11 1.53 -4.18
CA LEU A 278 22.47 1.12 -4.56
C LEU A 278 23.52 2.22 -4.35
N ASN A 279 23.15 3.48 -4.55
CA ASN A 279 24.05 4.61 -4.35
C ASN A 279 24.17 5.04 -2.88
N GLY A 280 23.59 4.31 -1.93
CA GLY A 280 23.56 4.67 -0.50
C GLY A 280 22.86 6.01 -0.22
N SER A 281 22.05 6.48 -1.17
CA SER A 281 21.51 7.84 -1.20
C SER A 281 20.11 7.94 -0.58
N GLY A 282 19.84 7.10 0.42
CA GLY A 282 18.69 7.24 1.31
C GLY A 282 17.42 6.57 0.80
N SER A 283 17.50 5.29 0.43
CA SER A 283 16.28 4.48 0.40
C SER A 283 15.74 4.32 1.84
N ILE A 284 14.42 4.25 1.99
CA ILE A 284 13.80 3.92 3.29
C ILE A 284 14.37 2.61 3.84
N PHE A 285 14.78 1.70 2.95
CA PHE A 285 15.41 0.44 3.28
C PHE A 285 16.90 0.55 3.57
N ASP A 286 17.61 1.61 3.17
CA ASP A 286 19.00 1.80 3.62
C ASP A 286 18.99 2.06 5.14
N ASN A 287 17.94 2.68 5.68
CA ASN A 287 17.72 2.75 7.13
C ASN A 287 17.13 1.47 7.76
N VAL A 288 16.78 0.43 6.99
CA VAL A 288 16.25 -0.85 7.51
C VAL A 288 17.28 -1.96 7.39
N GLN A 289 17.95 -2.07 6.25
CA GLN A 289 19.02 -3.02 5.96
C GLN A 289 20.35 -2.64 6.63
N VAL A 290 20.74 -1.36 6.69
CA VAL A 290 21.98 -0.97 7.41
C VAL A 290 21.89 -1.34 8.89
N THR A 291 20.70 -1.24 9.50
CA THR A 291 20.50 -1.72 10.89
C THR A 291 20.54 -3.25 11.04
N LEU A 292 20.26 -4.03 9.99
CA LEU A 292 20.28 -5.49 10.06
C LEU A 292 21.69 -6.07 9.87
N GLU A 293 22.50 -5.45 9.01
CA GLU A 293 23.89 -5.89 8.78
C GLU A 293 24.86 -5.33 9.83
N GLU A 294 24.66 -4.12 10.35
CA GLU A 294 25.46 -3.61 11.48
C GLU A 294 25.23 -4.43 12.77
N GLU A 295 24.04 -4.99 12.99
CA GLU A 295 23.76 -5.85 14.16
C GLU A 295 24.37 -7.26 14.04
N ALA A 296 24.51 -7.81 12.83
CA ALA A 296 25.27 -9.05 12.61
C ALA A 296 26.76 -8.88 12.94
N ILE A 297 27.29 -7.65 12.82
CA ILE A 297 28.65 -7.29 13.26
C ILE A 297 28.72 -7.16 14.80
N TYR A 298 27.63 -6.74 15.46
CA TYR A 298 27.53 -6.70 16.93
C TYR A 298 27.34 -8.07 17.59
N GLU A 299 26.87 -9.10 16.89
CA GLU A 299 26.90 -10.48 17.41
C GLU A 299 28.35 -11.03 17.53
N GLY A 300 29.34 -10.35 16.95
CA GLY A 300 30.79 -10.64 17.11
C GLY A 300 31.56 -9.68 18.03
N ALA A 301 30.93 -8.64 18.60
CA ALA A 301 31.63 -7.61 19.37
C ALA A 301 31.54 -7.83 20.90
N HIS A 302 32.70 -7.66 21.54
CA HIS A 302 33.07 -7.89 22.94
C HIS A 302 32.03 -7.56 24.04
N PRO A 303 32.11 -8.24 25.21
CA PRO A 303 31.23 -7.98 26.35
C PRO A 303 31.23 -6.50 26.72
N MET A 304 30.05 -5.89 26.69
CA MET A 304 29.80 -4.57 27.25
C MET A 304 30.16 -4.59 28.74
N THR A 305 31.27 -3.95 29.09
CA THR A 305 31.59 -3.60 30.47
C THR A 305 30.48 -2.67 30.97
N ILE A 306 29.61 -3.18 31.84
CA ILE A 306 28.60 -2.38 32.53
C ILE A 306 29.34 -1.30 33.30
N VAL A 307 29.28 -0.05 32.82
CA VAL A 307 29.78 1.10 33.57
C VAL A 307 28.77 1.38 34.68
N PRO A 308 29.11 1.21 35.97
CA PRO A 308 28.19 1.52 37.04
C PRO A 308 27.87 3.02 37.02
N LEU A 309 26.58 3.35 36.99
CA LEU A 309 26.07 4.71 37.16
C LEU A 309 26.58 5.27 38.50
N ARG A 310 27.63 6.10 38.43
CA ARG A 310 28.13 6.86 39.57
C ARG A 310 27.01 7.80 40.04
N ARG A 311 26.51 7.57 41.26
CA ARG A 311 25.63 8.49 41.99
C ARG A 311 26.19 9.92 41.88
N ALA A 312 25.40 10.81 41.30
CA ALA A 312 25.67 12.25 41.33
C ALA A 312 25.59 12.73 42.78
N SER A 313 26.75 12.92 43.41
CA SER A 313 26.86 13.61 44.69
C SER A 313 26.59 15.09 44.49
N THR A 314 25.56 15.58 45.17
CA THR A 314 25.24 16.98 45.49
C THR A 314 26.45 17.92 45.50
N MET A 315 26.46 18.93 44.63
CA MET A 315 27.40 20.05 44.71
C MET A 315 26.71 21.29 45.32
N ARG A 316 27.40 21.82 46.33
CA ARG A 316 27.09 22.93 47.24
C ARG A 316 26.74 24.26 46.55
N THR A 317 25.75 24.93 47.10
CA THR A 317 25.54 26.38 47.07
C THR A 317 26.77 27.13 47.59
N LYS A 318 27.27 28.10 46.81
CA LYS A 318 28.13 29.19 47.32
C LYS A 318 27.32 30.48 47.38
N ARG A 319 27.20 31.03 48.59
CA ARG A 319 26.81 32.40 48.90
C ARG A 319 27.79 33.38 48.23
N ALA A 320 27.26 34.45 47.65
CA ALA A 320 28.02 35.66 47.36
C ALA A 320 27.70 36.70 48.43
N THR A 321 28.73 37.17 49.11
CA THR A 321 28.81 38.43 49.85
C THR A 321 29.63 39.39 49.02
N LEU A 322 29.03 40.51 48.63
CA LEU A 322 29.51 41.89 48.84
C LEU A 322 28.47 42.85 48.27
#